data_AF-A0A3P1WRD9-F1
#
_entry.id   AF-A0A3P1WRD9-F1
#
_cell.length_a   1.000
_cell.length_b   1.000
_cell.length_c   1.000
_cell.angle_alpha   90.00
_cell.angle_beta   90.00
_cell.angle_gamma   90.00
#
_symmetry.space_group_name_H-M   'P 1'
#
loop_
_entity.id
_entity.type
_entity.pdbx_description
1 polymer ?
#
loop_
_entity_poly.entity_id
_entity_poly.type
_entity_poly.pdbx_seq_one_letter_code
_entity_poly.pdbx_strand_id
1 'polypeptide(L)'
;MNVKRPREVLVRARSGLIAAQIGVGVGEEALRLWCDRYVPEVAPTPVAESLEEQNKRLKRELAEARRANEILKAASAFFARELDRPTTR
;
A
#
# COMPACT_ATOMS: atom_id res chain seq x y z
N MET A 1 15.94 -4.60 8.79
CA MET A 1 16.42 -5.53 7.73
C MET A 1 15.31 -6.53 7.40
N ASN A 2 14.59 -6.35 6.31
CA ASN A 2 13.64 -7.37 5.84
C ASN A 2 13.86 -7.61 4.34
N VAL A 3 14.90 -8.39 4.06
CA VAL A 3 15.17 -8.94 2.73
C VAL A 3 13.96 -9.80 2.40
N LYS A 4 13.12 -9.36 1.46
CA LYS A 4 12.02 -10.18 0.97
C LYS A 4 12.58 -11.54 0.63
N ARG A 5 12.11 -12.57 1.35
CA ARG A 5 12.61 -13.92 1.21
C ARG A 5 12.49 -14.30 -0.27
N PRO A 6 13.55 -14.81 -0.91
CA PRO A 6 13.59 -15.07 -2.37
C PRO A 6 12.37 -15.82 -2.91
N ARG A 7 11.73 -16.64 -2.06
CA ARG A 7 10.51 -17.39 -2.36
C ARG A 7 9.28 -16.53 -2.63
N GLU A 8 9.09 -15.39 -1.95
CA GLU A 8 7.91 -14.53 -2.13
C GLU A 8 7.97 -13.76 -3.46
N VAL A 9 9.17 -13.33 -3.88
CA VAL A 9 9.39 -12.71 -5.19
C VAL A 9 9.11 -13.73 -6.30
N LEU A 10 9.58 -14.97 -6.13
CA LEU A 10 9.30 -16.06 -7.07
C LEU A 10 7.81 -16.44 -7.16
N VAL A 11 7.06 -16.39 -6.05
CA VAL A 11 5.62 -16.69 -6.05
C VAL A 11 4.82 -15.63 -6.79
N ARG A 12 5.17 -14.35 -6.63
CA ARG A 12 4.51 -13.24 -7.34
C ARG A 12 4.80 -13.26 -8.84
N ALA A 13 6.05 -13.54 -9.22
CA ALA A 13 6.45 -13.71 -10.62
C ALA A 13 5.73 -14.90 -11.28
N ARG A 14 5.67 -16.05 -10.60
CA ARG A 14 4.94 -17.24 -11.09
C ARG A 14 3.44 -17.00 -11.27
N SER A 15 2.81 -16.26 -10.36
CA SER A 15 1.37 -15.95 -10.45
C SER A 15 1.04 -15.06 -11.66
N GLY A 16 1.91 -14.10 -12.00
CA GLY A 16 1.74 -13.27 -13.19
C GLY A 16 1.92 -14.06 -14.50
N LEU A 17 2.83 -15.02 -14.50
CA LEU A 17 3.09 -15.87 -15.67
C LEU A 17 1.92 -16.81 -15.98
N ILE A 18 1.30 -17.39 -14.94
CA ILE A 18 0.11 -18.25 -15.08
C ILE A 18 -1.09 -17.46 -15.62
N ALA A 19 -1.28 -16.20 -15.18
CA ALA A 19 -2.35 -15.35 -15.68
C ALA A 19 -2.15 -14.98 -17.16
N ALA A 20 -0.92 -14.69 -17.59
CA ALA A 20 -0.60 -14.42 -18.99
C ALA A 20 -0.74 -15.67 -19.88
N GLN A 21 -0.37 -16.84 -19.37
CA GLN A 21 -0.53 -18.15 -20.03
C GLN A 21 -2.01 -18.40 -20.38
N ILE A 22 -2.91 -18.20 -19.42
CA ILE A 22 -4.35 -18.44 -19.59
C ILE A 22 -4.99 -17.36 -20.47
N GLY A 23 -4.52 -16.11 -20.40
CA GLY A 23 -5.10 -14.98 -21.13
C GLY A 23 -4.71 -14.89 -22.61
N VAL A 24 -3.51 -15.33 -22.97
CA VAL A 24 -2.95 -15.16 -24.34
C VAL A 24 -2.70 -16.50 -25.04
N GLY A 25 -2.76 -17.63 -24.33
CA GLY A 25 -2.54 -18.97 -24.90
C GLY A 25 -1.09 -19.24 -25.31
N VAL A 26 -0.14 -18.42 -24.85
CA VAL A 26 1.29 -18.51 -25.19
C VAL A 26 1.99 -19.38 -24.16
N GLY A 27 2.78 -20.38 -24.59
CA GLY A 27 3.52 -21.32 -23.73
C GLY A 27 4.44 -20.67 -22.68
N GLU A 28 4.66 -21.37 -21.56
CA GLU A 28 5.36 -20.87 -20.36
C GLU A 28 6.77 -20.37 -20.70
N GLU A 29 7.45 -21.10 -21.57
CA GLU A 29 8.82 -20.84 -21.96
C GLU A 29 8.96 -19.60 -22.84
N ALA A 30 7.95 -19.31 -23.69
CA ALA A 30 7.92 -18.09 -24.49
C ALA A 30 7.64 -16.86 -23.62
N LEU A 31 6.75 -16.97 -22.62
CA LEU A 31 6.53 -15.93 -21.63
C LEU A 31 7.78 -15.64 -20.80
N ARG A 32 8.52 -16.68 -20.39
CA ARG A 32 9.78 -16.53 -19.68
C ARG A 32 10.81 -15.77 -20.52
N LEU A 33 10.97 -16.16 -21.78
CA LEU A 33 11.92 -15.52 -22.69
C LEU A 33 11.58 -14.04 -22.96
N TRP A 34 10.29 -13.70 -23.00
CA TRP A 34 9.85 -12.31 -23.16
C TRP A 34 10.01 -11.51 -21.88
N CYS A 35 9.72 -12.09 -20.71
CA CYS A 35 10.03 -11.47 -19.43
C CYS A 35 11.53 -11.16 -19.32
N ASP A 36 12.40 -12.11 -19.63
CA ASP A 36 13.86 -11.89 -19.56
C ASP A 36 14.36 -10.84 -20.57
N ARG A 37 13.70 -10.72 -21.73
CA ARG A 37 14.09 -9.78 -22.80
C ARG A 37 13.56 -8.36 -22.58
N TYR A 38 12.37 -8.21 -22.02
CA TYR A 38 11.64 -6.93 -21.98
C TYR A 38 11.42 -6.39 -20.57
N VAL A 39 11.73 -7.14 -19.51
CA VAL A 39 11.80 -6.58 -18.17
C VAL A 39 13.08 -5.75 -18.11
N PRO A 40 13.01 -4.42 -18.04
CA PRO A 40 14.21 -3.63 -17.82
C PRO A 40 14.83 -4.07 -16.50
N GLU A 41 16.17 -4.17 -16.47
CA GLU A 41 16.93 -4.29 -15.22
C GLU A 41 16.38 -3.25 -14.25
N VAL A 42 15.64 -3.71 -13.23
CA VAL A 42 15.13 -2.83 -12.19
C VAL A 42 16.35 -2.39 -11.43
N ALA A 43 16.89 -1.22 -11.80
CA ALA A 43 17.95 -0.59 -11.06
C ALA A 43 17.57 -0.64 -9.58
N PRO A 44 18.45 -1.14 -8.69
CA PRO A 44 18.13 -1.23 -7.29
C PRO A 44 17.74 0.18 -6.84
N THR A 45 16.44 0.36 -6.55
CA THR A 45 15.95 1.61 -5.99
C THR A 45 16.85 1.93 -4.81
N PRO A 46 17.43 3.15 -4.74
CA PRO A 46 18.25 3.53 -3.61
C PRO A 46 17.46 3.20 -2.36
N VAL A 47 18.10 2.58 -1.38
CA VAL A 47 17.46 2.11 -0.15
C VAL A 47 16.98 3.34 0.63
N ALA A 48 15.88 3.93 0.18
CA ALA A 48 15.14 4.94 0.90
C ALA A 48 14.71 4.25 2.18
N GLU A 49 15.17 4.77 3.34
CA GLU A 49 14.89 4.38 4.74
C GLU A 49 14.53 2.92 4.97
N SER A 50 15.19 2.24 5.92
CA SER A 50 14.80 0.87 6.29
C SER A 50 13.27 0.77 6.44
N LEU A 51 12.64 -0.27 5.89
CA LEU A 51 11.18 -0.44 5.95
C LEU A 51 10.63 -0.29 7.39
N GLU A 52 11.45 -0.59 8.39
CA GLU A 52 11.16 -0.37 9.81
C GLU A 52 11.06 1.12 10.20
N GLU A 53 11.96 1.95 9.68
CA GLU A 53 11.98 3.41 9.89
C GLU A 53 10.77 4.06 9.21
N GLN A 54 10.47 3.67 7.97
CA GLN A 54 9.28 4.13 7.26
C GLN A 54 8.01 3.76 8.02
N ASN A 55 7.89 2.51 8.49
CA ASN A 55 6.75 2.07 9.29
C ASN A 55 6.61 2.86 10.60
N LYS A 56 7.73 3.17 11.25
CA LYS A 56 7.74 3.96 12.50
C LYS A 56 7.29 5.40 12.24
N ARG A 57 7.75 6.02 11.15
CA ARG A 57 7.30 7.36 10.73
C ARG A 57 5.80 7.36 10.43
N LEU A 58 5.35 6.45 9.58
CA LEU A 58 3.93 6.33 9.20
C LEU A 58 3.04 6.10 10.41
N LYS A 59 3.45 5.26 11.38
CA LYS A 59 2.68 5.05 12.62
C LYS A 59 2.52 6.32 13.45
N ARG A 60 3.52 7.20 13.48
CA ARG A 60 3.46 8.48 14.19
C ARG A 60 2.49 9.44 13.50
N GLU A 61 2.62 9.59 12.19
CA GLU A 61 1.73 10.43 11.37
C GLU A 61 0.27 9.96 11.49
N LEU A 62 0.03 8.65 11.43
CA LEU A 62 -1.31 8.08 11.54
C LEU A 62 -1.91 8.29 12.96
N ALA A 63 -1.09 8.22 14.01
CA ALA A 63 -1.53 8.51 15.38
C ALA A 63 -1.91 9.99 15.56
N GLU A 64 -1.13 10.89 14.96
CA GLU A 64 -1.41 12.33 14.99
C GLU A 64 -2.68 12.69 14.20
N ALA A 65 -2.82 12.15 12.98
CA ALA A 65 -4.01 12.33 12.17
C ALA A 65 -5.28 11.80 12.86
N ARG A 66 -5.18 10.65 13.57
CA ARG A 66 -6.29 10.13 14.37
C ARG A 66 -6.67 11.07 15.51
N ARG A 67 -5.70 11.61 16.24
CA ARG A 67 -5.98 12.58 17.32
C ARG A 67 -6.68 13.83 16.79
N ALA A 68 -6.21 14.38 15.68
CA ALA A 68 -6.87 15.52 15.05
C ALA A 68 -8.31 15.19 14.62
N ASN A 69 -8.53 14.03 14.01
CA ASN A 69 -9.87 13.59 13.63
C ASN A 69 -10.82 13.42 14.82
N GLU A 70 -10.36 12.90 15.95
CA GLU A 70 -11.20 12.79 17.14
C GLU A 70 -11.59 14.16 17.72
N ILE A 71 -10.70 15.15 17.67
CA ILE A 71 -11.02 16.53 18.06
C ILE A 71 -12.09 17.09 17.13
N LEU A 72 -11.93 16.92 15.81
CA LEU A 72 -12.90 17.43 14.83
C LEU A 72 -14.27 16.76 14.96
N LYS A 73 -14.30 15.44 15.21
CA LYS A 73 -15.54 14.70 15.48
C LYS A 73 -16.20 15.16 16.79
N ALA A 74 -15.42 15.38 17.83
CA ALA A 74 -15.95 15.89 19.10
C ALA A 74 -16.53 17.29 18.91
N ALA A 75 -15.85 18.15 18.15
CA ALA A 75 -16.34 19.49 17.82
C ALA A 75 -17.63 19.43 17.00
N SER A 76 -17.68 18.60 15.95
CA SER A 76 -18.90 18.46 15.13
C SER A 76 -20.08 17.92 15.92
N ALA A 77 -19.85 16.93 16.81
CA ALA A 77 -20.88 16.41 17.70
C ALA A 77 -21.37 17.46 18.71
N PHE A 78 -20.47 18.31 19.23
CA PHE A 78 -20.84 19.41 20.11
C PHE A 78 -21.74 20.43 19.40
N PHE A 79 -21.33 20.89 18.20
CA PHE A 79 -22.11 21.86 17.45
C PHE A 79 -23.46 21.31 16.97
N ALA A 80 -23.51 20.04 16.56
CA ALA A 80 -24.78 19.39 16.21
C ALA A 80 -25.77 19.40 17.38
N ARG A 81 -25.29 19.14 18.61
CA ARG A 81 -26.12 19.18 19.82
C ARG A 81 -26.58 20.59 20.19
N GLU A 82 -25.77 21.62 19.92
CA GLU A 82 -26.16 23.01 20.16
C GLU A 82 -27.21 23.49 19.15
N LEU A 83 -27.15 23.03 17.90
CA LEU A 83 -28.15 23.31 16.87
C LEU A 83 -29.54 22.76 17.21
N ASP A 84 -29.60 21.60 17.87
CA ASP A 84 -30.86 20.96 18.28
C ASP A 84 -31.49 21.59 19.53
N ARG A 85 -30.84 22.57 20.18
CA ARG A 85 -31.40 23.24 21.35
C ARG A 85 -32.48 24.24 20.90
N PRO A 86 -33.74 24.13 21.40
CA PRO A 86 -34.75 25.14 21.09
C PRO A 86 -34.28 26.48 21.63
N THR A 87 -34.08 27.44 20.73
CA THR A 87 -33.85 28.84 21.08
C THR A 87 -35.17 29.41 21.55
N THR A 88 -35.50 29.21 22.83
CA THR A 88 -36.62 29.92 23.46
C THR A 88 -36.23 31.39 23.54
N ARG A 89 -36.76 32.18 22.62
CA ARG A 89 -36.76 33.63 22.66
C ARG A 89 -38.02 34.13 23.36
#